data_AF-A0A0F7S080-F1
#
_entry.id   AF-A0A0F7S080-F1
#
_cell.length_a   1.000
_cell.length_b   1.000
_cell.length_c   1.000
_cell.angle_alpha   90.00
_cell.angle_beta   90.00
_cell.angle_gamma   90.00
#
_symmetry.space_group_name_H-M   'P 1'
#
loop_
_entity.id
_entity.type
_entity.pdbx_description
1 polymer ?
#
loop_
_entity_poly.entity_id
_entity_poly.type
_entity_poly.pdbx_seq_one_letter_code
_entity_poly.pdbx_strand_id
1 'polypeptide(L)'
;MTYSLAAPLIKSCPDTNPALPIKAFPAAKLPGEACAGKTVTISGDGVQPGQYAAFLAGLSVYYAQIGDGGSVTVPQDVGYGRIYAVVTKVNNSIADDNVVAGPVVIDIDLSPSKAEEIYSSKQ
;
A
#
# COMPACT_ATOMS: atom_id res chain seq x y z
N MET A 1 -4.76 10.50 -0.93
CA MET A 1 -3.90 9.45 -1.57
C MET A 1 -3.55 9.72 -3.05
N THR A 2 -4.50 10.03 -3.94
CA THR A 2 -4.23 10.16 -5.40
C THR A 2 -3.14 11.16 -5.75
N TYR A 3 -3.15 12.34 -5.13
CA TYR A 3 -2.10 13.34 -5.34
C TYR A 3 -0.71 12.81 -4.94
N SER A 4 -0.59 12.12 -3.81
CA SER A 4 0.67 11.53 -3.35
C SER A 4 1.24 10.50 -4.33
N LEU A 5 0.38 9.72 -5.01
CA LEU A 5 0.79 8.77 -6.05
C LEU A 5 1.34 9.48 -7.30
N ALA A 6 0.72 10.59 -7.69
CA ALA A 6 1.07 11.32 -8.90
C ALA A 6 2.22 12.33 -8.69
N ALA A 7 2.37 12.88 -7.49
CA ALA A 7 3.30 13.97 -7.18
C ALA A 7 4.74 13.73 -7.66
N PRO A 8 5.34 12.53 -7.53
CA PRO A 8 6.69 12.26 -8.03
C PRO A 8 6.82 12.35 -9.57
N LEU A 9 5.71 12.26 -10.31
CA LEU A 9 5.67 12.31 -11.77
C LEU A 9 5.35 13.72 -12.31
N ILE A 10 4.93 14.64 -11.44
CA ILE A 10 4.61 16.02 -11.82
C ILE A 10 5.92 16.83 -11.85
N LYS A 11 6.46 17.07 -13.05
CA LYS A 11 7.68 17.88 -13.22
C LYS A 11 7.45 19.36 -12.93
N SER A 12 6.32 19.90 -13.37
CA SER A 12 5.89 21.27 -13.11
C SER A 12 4.38 21.41 -13.30
N CYS A 13 3.78 22.37 -12.58
CA CYS A 13 2.43 22.85 -12.81
C CYS A 13 2.54 24.19 -13.56
N PRO A 14 1.69 24.48 -14.57
CA PRO A 14 1.64 25.81 -15.17
C PRO A 14 1.34 26.88 -14.12
N ASP A 15 2.00 28.04 -14.20
CA ASP A 15 1.83 29.12 -13.21
C ASP A 15 0.43 29.75 -13.21
N THR A 16 -0.35 29.52 -14.28
CA THR A 16 -1.77 29.92 -14.35
C THR A 16 -2.69 29.01 -13.53
N ASN A 17 -2.21 27.85 -13.07
CA ASN A 17 -3.02 26.97 -12.24
C ASN A 17 -3.08 27.51 -10.80
N PRO A 18 -4.27 27.59 -10.20
CA PRO A 18 -4.38 27.90 -8.78
C PRO A 18 -3.67 26.83 -7.94
N ALA A 19 -3.00 27.26 -6.88
CA ALA A 19 -2.36 26.35 -5.93
C ALA A 19 -3.42 25.47 -5.25
N LEU A 20 -3.24 24.16 -5.31
CA LEU A 20 -4.14 23.21 -4.67
C LEU A 20 -3.82 23.13 -3.17
N PRO A 21 -4.81 23.13 -2.26
CA PRO A 21 -4.60 23.01 -0.82
C PRO A 21 -4.37 21.54 -0.42
N ILE A 22 -3.54 20.82 -1.16
CA ILE A 22 -3.26 19.40 -0.95
C ILE A 22 -1.76 19.20 -0.76
N LYS A 23 -1.41 18.36 0.20
CA LYS A 23 -0.03 17.98 0.49
C LYS A 23 0.15 16.51 0.19
N ALA A 24 1.23 16.18 -0.51
CA ALA A 24 1.60 14.78 -0.68
C ALA A 24 1.97 14.18 0.68
N PHE A 25 1.57 12.94 0.89
CA PHE A 25 2.03 12.18 2.05
C PHE A 25 3.54 11.93 1.93
N PRO A 26 4.25 11.80 3.07
CA PRO A 26 5.61 11.29 3.08
C PRO A 26 5.70 9.95 2.33
N ALA A 27 6.81 9.72 1.63
CA ALA A 27 6.98 8.49 0.87
C ALA A 27 7.24 7.29 1.81
N ALA A 28 6.57 6.17 1.54
CA ALA A 28 6.90 4.87 2.11
C ALA A 28 7.63 4.01 1.07
N LYS A 29 8.37 3.00 1.53
CA LYS A 29 9.09 2.03 0.70
C LYS A 29 8.86 0.64 1.24
N LEU A 30 8.64 -0.30 0.33
CA LEU A 30 8.53 -1.73 0.61
C LEU A 30 9.44 -2.47 -0.38
N PRO A 31 10.73 -2.64 -0.07
CA PRO A 31 11.67 -3.34 -0.94
C PRO A 31 11.36 -4.84 -1.04
N GLY A 32 11.53 -5.38 -2.23
CA GLY A 32 11.38 -6.81 -2.53
C GLY A 32 10.01 -7.18 -3.11
N GLU A 33 9.91 -8.41 -3.61
CA GLU A 33 8.65 -8.96 -4.11
C GLU A 33 7.73 -9.28 -2.92
N ALA A 34 6.72 -8.44 -2.70
CA ALA A 34 5.68 -8.73 -1.73
C ALA A 34 4.68 -9.74 -2.33
N CYS A 35 4.34 -10.77 -1.57
CA CYS A 35 3.33 -11.75 -1.94
C CYS A 35 2.43 -12.02 -0.73
N ALA A 36 1.22 -12.51 -0.97
CA ALA A 36 0.31 -12.97 0.08
C ALA A 36 1.03 -13.89 1.09
N GLY A 37 0.92 -13.58 2.38
CA GLY A 37 1.55 -14.32 3.49
C GLY A 37 3.04 -14.05 3.71
N LYS A 38 3.71 -13.32 2.83
CA LYS A 38 5.14 -13.04 2.97
C LYS A 38 5.35 -11.90 3.97
N THR A 39 6.35 -12.07 4.83
CA THR A 39 6.84 -10.97 5.67
C THR A 39 7.81 -10.12 4.86
N VAL A 40 7.53 -8.82 4.81
CA VAL A 40 8.31 -7.79 4.13
C VAL A 40 8.66 -6.69 5.11
N THR A 41 9.57 -5.80 4.72
CA THR A 41 9.95 -4.64 5.53
C THR A 41 9.36 -3.38 4.89
N ILE A 42 8.61 -2.61 5.66
CA ILE A 42 8.13 -1.28 5.26
C ILE A 42 8.92 -0.20 6.00
N SER A 43 9.30 0.85 5.28
CA SER A 43 10.09 1.97 5.81
C SER A 43 9.62 3.29 5.23
N GLY A 44 9.96 4.40 5.88
CA GLY A 44 9.59 5.75 5.44
C GLY A 44 9.57 6.72 6.62
N ASP A 45 9.43 8.01 6.31
CA ASP A 45 9.36 9.04 7.35
C ASP A 45 8.10 8.84 8.20
N GLY A 46 8.27 8.78 9.52
CA GLY A 46 7.17 8.58 10.48
C GLY A 46 6.69 7.14 10.62
N VAL A 47 7.22 6.19 9.85
CA VAL A 47 6.88 4.76 9.96
C VAL A 47 7.47 4.18 11.25
N GLN A 48 6.63 3.58 12.08
CA GLN A 48 6.99 3.06 13.40
C GLN A 48 6.26 1.74 13.72
N PRO A 49 6.84 0.88 14.58
CA PRO A 49 6.12 -0.27 15.12
C PRO A 49 4.81 0.12 15.80
N GLY A 50 3.81 -0.75 15.75
CA GLY A 50 2.47 -0.54 16.31
C GLY A 50 1.49 0.17 15.35
N GLN A 51 1.98 0.85 14.32
CA GLN A 51 1.18 1.33 13.19
C GLN A 51 0.74 0.15 12.30
N TYR A 52 -0.06 0.43 11.27
CA TYR A 52 -0.56 -0.60 10.36
C TYR A 52 -0.18 -0.27 8.92
N ALA A 53 0.18 -1.30 8.16
CA ALA A 53 0.13 -1.24 6.70
C ALA A 53 -1.29 -1.60 6.26
N ALA A 54 -1.97 -0.69 5.59
CA ALA A 54 -3.25 -0.92 4.95
C ALA A 54 -2.99 -1.24 3.47
N PHE A 55 -3.29 -2.48 3.06
CA PHE A 55 -3.22 -2.99 1.70
C PHE A 55 -4.58 -2.84 1.02
N LEU A 56 -4.65 -1.97 0.03
CA LEU A 56 -5.82 -1.73 -0.82
C LEU A 56 -5.75 -2.68 -2.01
N ALA A 57 -6.62 -3.68 -2.00
CA ALA A 57 -6.71 -4.74 -2.99
C ALA A 57 -8.11 -4.72 -3.61
N GLY A 58 -8.23 -4.15 -4.82
CA GLY A 58 -9.53 -3.87 -5.42
C GLY A 58 -10.36 -2.92 -4.54
N LEU A 59 -11.52 -3.39 -4.07
CA LEU A 59 -12.42 -2.63 -3.17
C LEU A 59 -12.21 -2.95 -1.69
N SER A 60 -11.34 -3.92 -1.37
CA SER A 60 -11.09 -4.36 0.00
C SER A 60 -9.84 -3.68 0.56
N VAL A 61 -9.85 -3.46 1.88
CA VAL A 61 -8.68 -2.99 2.62
C VAL A 61 -8.32 -4.01 3.68
N TYR A 62 -7.08 -4.49 3.63
CA TYR A 62 -6.54 -5.43 4.59
C TYR A 62 -5.46 -4.75 5.43
N TYR A 63 -5.51 -4.93 6.74
CA TYR A 63 -4.57 -4.30 7.65
C TYR A 63 -3.65 -5.35 8.25
N ALA A 64 -2.35 -5.04 8.28
CA ALA A 64 -1.37 -5.80 9.04
C ALA A 64 -0.59 -4.85 9.95
N GLN A 65 -0.40 -5.24 11.21
CA GLN A 65 0.37 -4.43 12.15
C GLN A 65 1.85 -4.47 11.80
N ILE A 66 2.51 -3.32 11.89
CA ILE A 66 3.94 -3.17 11.67
C ILE A 66 4.64 -3.51 12.99
N GLY A 67 5.51 -4.52 12.95
CA GLY A 67 6.38 -4.91 14.04
C GLY A 67 7.71 -4.16 14.05
N ASP A 68 8.62 -4.63 14.90
CA ASP A 68 9.96 -4.07 15.04
C ASP A 68 10.73 -4.12 13.70
N GLY A 69 11.58 -3.11 13.49
CA GLY A 69 12.35 -2.97 12.25
C GLY A 69 11.49 -2.78 10.99
N GLY A 70 10.20 -2.43 11.13
CA GLY A 70 9.29 -2.26 10.01
C GLY A 70 8.75 -3.57 9.43
N SER A 71 8.86 -4.69 10.17
CA SER A 71 8.37 -5.99 9.71
C SER A 71 6.85 -5.98 9.55
N VAL A 72 6.34 -6.47 8.43
CA VAL A 72 4.90 -6.61 8.21
C VAL A 72 4.60 -7.85 7.36
N THR A 73 3.65 -8.67 7.80
CA THR A 73 3.18 -9.83 7.03
C THR A 73 2.02 -9.41 6.15
N VAL A 74 2.17 -9.55 4.82
CA VAL A 74 1.09 -9.27 3.87
C VAL A 74 -0.05 -10.26 4.11
N PRO A 75 -1.30 -9.81 4.36
CA PRO A 75 -2.41 -10.73 4.58
C PRO A 75 -2.65 -11.65 3.37
N GLN A 76 -3.04 -12.90 3.62
CA GLN A 76 -3.29 -13.90 2.56
C GLN A 76 -4.38 -13.43 1.58
N ASP A 77 -5.39 -12.74 2.11
CA ASP A 77 -6.57 -12.30 1.36
C ASP A 77 -6.32 -11.10 0.44
N VAL A 78 -5.12 -10.49 0.49
CA VAL A 78 -4.71 -9.43 -0.47
C VAL A 78 -4.72 -9.96 -1.91
N GLY A 79 -4.49 -11.27 -2.11
CA GLY A 79 -4.63 -11.91 -3.41
C GLY A 79 -3.51 -11.53 -4.40
N TYR A 80 -3.89 -11.32 -5.66
CA TYR A 80 -3.01 -11.02 -6.79
C TYR A 80 -3.44 -9.74 -7.53
N GLY A 81 -2.53 -9.16 -8.31
CA GLY A 81 -2.72 -7.94 -9.11
C GLY A 81 -2.02 -6.71 -8.53
N ARG A 82 -2.48 -5.54 -8.97
CA ARG A 82 -1.99 -4.23 -8.51
C ARG A 82 -2.57 -3.92 -7.13
N ILE A 83 -1.69 -3.82 -6.13
CA ILE A 83 -2.01 -3.49 -4.75
C ILE A 83 -1.38 -2.14 -4.40
N TYR A 84 -2.10 -1.33 -3.65
CA TYR A 84 -1.56 -0.10 -3.06
C TYR A 84 -1.46 -0.27 -1.55
N ALA A 85 -0.39 0.23 -0.94
CA ALA A 85 -0.25 0.20 0.50
C ALA A 85 0.01 1.59 1.08
N VAL A 86 -0.57 1.89 2.24
CA VAL A 86 -0.23 3.06 3.06
C VAL A 86 0.04 2.65 4.49
N VAL A 87 0.88 3.43 5.17
CA VAL A 87 1.06 3.31 6.60
C VAL A 87 0.02 4.20 7.28
N THR A 88 -0.71 3.65 8.24
CA THR A 88 -1.79 4.33 8.97
C THR A 88 -1.67 4.10 10.47
N LYS A 89 -2.15 5.08 11.25
CA LYS A 89 -2.19 5.02 12.72
C LYS A 89 -3.22 4.01 13.25
N VAL A 90 -4.25 3.67 12.45
CA VAL A 90 -5.40 2.85 12.87
C VAL A 90 -5.71 1.76 11.84
N ASN A 91 -6.38 0.69 12.27
CA ASN A 91 -6.65 -0.49 11.44
C ASN A 91 -8.07 -0.54 10.83
N ASN A 92 -8.78 0.59 10.81
CA ASN A 92 -10.16 0.66 10.34
C ASN A 92 -10.44 1.87 9.45
N SER A 93 -9.42 2.67 9.13
CA SER A 93 -9.56 3.88 8.33
C SER A 93 -8.26 4.22 7.61
N ILE A 94 -8.43 4.69 6.37
CA ILE A 94 -7.39 5.28 5.53
C ILE A 94 -7.66 6.76 5.23
N ALA A 95 -8.47 7.42 6.07
CA ALA A 95 -8.69 8.87 5.99
C ALA A 95 -7.36 9.62 6.10
N ASP A 96 -7.25 10.77 5.45
CA ASP A 96 -5.99 11.51 5.32
C ASP A 96 -5.31 11.79 6.66
N ASP A 97 -6.08 12.15 7.70
CA ASP A 97 -5.56 12.40 9.05
C ASP A 97 -4.93 11.16 9.72
N ASN A 98 -5.25 9.96 9.24
CA ASN A 98 -4.73 8.70 9.74
C ASN A 98 -3.49 8.23 8.97
N VAL A 99 -3.27 8.72 7.75
CA VAL A 99 -2.15 8.30 6.90
C VAL A 99 -0.85 8.93 7.38
N VAL A 100 0.14 8.08 7.58
CA VAL A 100 1.50 8.44 8.00
C VAL A 100 2.41 8.57 6.79
N ALA A 101 2.38 7.58 5.89
CA ALA A 101 3.24 7.54 4.71
C ALA A 101 2.64 6.68 3.58
N GLY A 102 3.09 6.91 2.35
CA GLY A 102 2.72 6.20 1.13
C GLY A 102 2.10 7.10 0.05
N PRO A 103 1.41 6.53 -0.95
CA PRO A 103 1.23 5.10 -1.17
C PRO A 103 2.50 4.41 -1.69
N VAL A 104 2.62 3.12 -1.43
CA VAL A 104 3.53 2.21 -2.12
C VAL A 104 2.73 1.42 -3.14
N VAL A 105 3.31 1.20 -4.31
CA VAL A 105 2.72 0.35 -5.35
C VAL A 105 3.37 -1.02 -5.29
N ILE A 106 2.55 -2.06 -5.27
CA ILE A 106 2.95 -3.46 -5.19
C ILE A 106 2.25 -4.19 -6.33
N ASP A 107 2.98 -5.02 -7.07
CA ASP A 107 2.40 -5.94 -8.04
C ASP A 107 2.60 -7.36 -7.50
N ILE A 108 1.50 -8.09 -7.29
CA ILE A 108 1.52 -9.49 -6.85
C ILE A 108 1.11 -10.37 -8.03
N ASP A 109 2.01 -11.22 -8.51
CA ASP A 109 1.71 -12.08 -9.65
C ASP A 109 0.69 -13.17 -9.31
N LEU A 110 -0.15 -13.51 -10.30
CA LEU A 110 -1.00 -14.69 -10.22
C LEU A 110 -0.12 -15.94 -10.41
N SER A 111 0.11 -16.69 -9.33
CA SER A 111 0.89 -17.91 -9.40
C SER A 111 0.17 -19.03 -10.17
N PRO A 112 0.89 -19.95 -10.84
CA PRO A 112 0.28 -21.09 -11.52
C PRO A 112 -0.61 -21.94 -10.61
N SER A 113 -0.17 -22.19 -9.38
CA SER A 113 -0.96 -22.95 -8.39
C SER A 113 -2.26 -22.25 -8.01
N LYS A 114 -2.24 -20.92 -7.86
CA LYS A 114 -3.47 -20.16 -7.58
C LYS A 114 -4.39 -20.10 -8.80
N ALA A 115 -3.83 -20.01 -10.00
CA ALA A 115 -4.60 -20.07 -11.23
C ALA A 115 -5.32 -21.42 -11.40
N GLU A 116 -4.65 -22.53 -11.07
CA GLU A 116 -5.24 -23.88 -11.09
C GLU A 116 -6.40 -24.00 -10.08
N GLU A 117 -6.21 -23.55 -8.84
CA GLU A 117 -7.28 -23.55 -7.82
C GLU A 117 -8.53 -22.78 -8.29
N ILE A 118 -8.33 -21.59 -8.88
CA ILE A 118 -9.42 -20.78 -9.43
C ILE A 118 -10.14 -21.53 -10.55
N TYR A 119 -9.40 -22.19 -11.45
CA TYR A 119 -9.98 -22.95 -12.55
C TYR A 119 -10.82 -24.13 -12.06
N SER A 120 -10.30 -24.90 -11.10
CA SER A 120 -10.98 -26.07 -10.53
C SER A 120 -12.23 -25.69 -9.73
N SER A 121 -12.25 -24.52 -9.09
CA SER A 121 -13.42 -24.05 -8.30
C SER A 121 -14.64 -23.67 -9.15
N LYS A 122 -14.50 -23.62 -10.49
CA LYS A 122 -15.56 -23.26 -11.44
C LYS A 122 -16.22 -24.45 -12.14
N GLN A 123 -15.77 -25.69 -11.89
CA GLN A 123 -16.41 -26.93 -12.33
C GLN A 123 -17.34 -27.46 -11.24
#